data_AF-A0A1C6HX82-F1
#
_entry.id   AF-A0A1C6HX82-F1
#
_cell.length_a   1.000
_cell.length_b   1.000
_cell.length_c   1.000
_cell.angle_alpha   90.00
_cell.angle_beta   90.00
_cell.angle_gamma   90.00
#
_symmetry.space_group_name_H-M   'P 1'
#
loop_
_entity.id
_entity.type
_entity.pdbx_description
1 polymer ?
#
loop_
_entity_poly.entity_id
_entity_poly.type
_entity_poly.pdbx_seq_one_letter_code
_entity_poly.pdbx_strand_id
1 'polypeptide(L)'
;MKTEQIFQEFEQRLEKEYYAQLASKEILTVPLLIEIFLDDDYANAHWAEQVLEYICEVNPKLVYPFFEFVAKGLDNCNGFLAWNTWKMITKLLPTDTENKFESVKERFYDALASKTPAEFSIACDCAVSVFINKADEQKKLLDILKKSVEHKFYIGDTEIENSGEIAKEKVQLFLERIMNYKTKAENNC
;
A
#
# COMPACT_ATOMS: atom_id res chain seq x y z
N MET A 1 -27.91 -4.45 -4.83
CA MET A 1 -27.83 -4.65 -6.29
C MET A 1 -27.41 -6.08 -6.63
N LYS A 2 -27.78 -6.58 -7.81
CA LYS A 2 -27.20 -7.82 -8.36
C LYS A 2 -25.80 -7.52 -8.93
N THR A 3 -24.95 -8.54 -9.06
CA THR A 3 -23.60 -8.45 -9.61
C THR A 3 -23.54 -7.68 -10.94
N GLU A 4 -24.40 -8.03 -11.90
CA GLU A 4 -24.47 -7.37 -13.22
C GLU A 4 -24.71 -5.86 -13.13
N GLN A 5 -25.55 -5.42 -12.19
CA GLN A 5 -25.84 -4.01 -12.01
C GLN A 5 -24.63 -3.27 -11.43
N ILE A 6 -23.86 -3.90 -10.55
CA ILE A 6 -22.64 -3.29 -9.99
C ILE A 6 -21.57 -3.15 -11.07
N PHE A 7 -21.41 -4.15 -11.95
CA PHE A 7 -20.53 -4.02 -13.11
C PHE A 7 -20.96 -2.88 -14.05
N GLN A 8 -22.27 -2.69 -14.28
CA GLN A 8 -22.76 -1.53 -15.03
C GLN A 8 -22.42 -0.20 -14.36
N GLU A 9 -22.37 -0.12 -13.03
CA GLU A 9 -21.85 1.05 -12.33
C GLU A 9 -20.35 1.24 -12.58
N PHE A 10 -19.56 0.17 -12.53
CA PHE A 10 -18.12 0.22 -12.77
C PHE A 10 -17.75 0.68 -14.20
N GLU A 11 -18.54 0.26 -15.19
CA GLU A 11 -18.38 0.67 -16.59
C GLU A 11 -18.51 2.19 -16.78
N GLN A 12 -19.22 2.89 -15.90
CA GLN A 12 -19.37 4.35 -15.98
C GLN A 12 -18.07 5.11 -15.65
N ARG A 13 -17.09 4.46 -14.99
CA ARG A 13 -15.79 5.07 -14.63
C ARG A 13 -15.91 6.43 -13.94
N LEU A 14 -16.89 6.55 -13.03
CA LEU A 14 -17.07 7.72 -12.18
C LEU A 14 -15.89 7.91 -11.21
N GLU A 15 -15.91 9.02 -10.47
CA GLU A 15 -14.89 9.33 -9.47
C GLU A 15 -14.85 8.29 -8.33
N LYS A 16 -13.68 8.08 -7.74
CA LYS A 16 -13.46 7.11 -6.65
C LYS A 16 -14.36 7.33 -5.43
N GLU A 17 -14.75 8.57 -5.15
CA GLU A 17 -15.70 8.97 -4.12
C GLU A 17 -17.06 8.29 -4.31
N TYR A 18 -17.53 8.18 -5.56
CA TYR A 18 -18.77 7.51 -5.89
C TYR A 18 -18.71 6.04 -5.48
N TYR A 19 -17.63 5.35 -5.86
CA TYR A 19 -17.48 3.92 -5.54
C TYR A 19 -17.24 3.65 -4.06
N ALA A 20 -16.64 4.58 -3.31
CA ALA A 20 -16.58 4.49 -1.85
C ALA A 20 -17.97 4.59 -1.20
N GLN A 21 -18.84 5.46 -1.73
CA GLN A 21 -20.23 5.53 -1.30
C GLN A 21 -21.02 4.29 -1.70
N LEU A 22 -20.78 3.75 -2.91
CA LEU A 22 -21.39 2.52 -3.37
C LEU A 22 -20.98 1.34 -2.48
N ALA A 23 -19.69 1.20 -2.16
CA ALA A 23 -19.18 0.17 -1.27
C ALA A 23 -19.77 0.21 0.15
N SER A 24 -20.19 1.39 0.61
CA SER A 24 -20.87 1.54 1.90
C SER A 24 -22.33 1.09 1.88
N LYS A 25 -22.94 0.98 0.70
CA LYS A 25 -24.37 0.62 0.50
C LYS A 25 -24.54 -0.79 -0.06
N GLU A 26 -23.57 -1.25 -0.85
CA GLU A 26 -23.66 -2.45 -1.66
C GLU A 26 -22.50 -3.40 -1.33
N ILE A 27 -22.82 -4.49 -0.62
CA ILE A 27 -21.84 -5.40 -0.01
C ILE A 27 -20.91 -6.09 -1.02
N LEU A 28 -21.36 -6.26 -2.26
CA LEU A 28 -20.58 -6.91 -3.32
C LEU A 28 -19.59 -5.98 -4.01
N THR A 29 -19.63 -4.66 -3.75
CA THR A 29 -18.76 -3.70 -4.43
C THR A 29 -17.28 -4.00 -4.19
N VAL A 30 -16.87 -4.20 -2.93
CA VAL A 30 -15.46 -4.47 -2.59
C VAL A 30 -14.99 -5.82 -3.15
N PRO A 31 -15.71 -6.95 -2.96
CA PRO A 31 -15.32 -8.22 -3.58
C PRO A 31 -15.12 -8.14 -5.10
N LEU A 32 -16.03 -7.46 -5.82
CA LEU A 32 -15.95 -7.36 -7.28
C LEU A 32 -14.81 -6.42 -7.72
N LEU A 33 -14.53 -5.35 -6.98
CA LEU A 33 -13.34 -4.53 -7.24
C LEU A 33 -12.05 -5.34 -7.02
N ILE A 34 -12.00 -6.21 -6.00
CA ILE A 34 -10.85 -7.09 -5.75
C ILE A 34 -10.69 -8.10 -6.89
N GLU A 35 -11.79 -8.66 -7.40
CA GLU A 35 -11.77 -9.55 -8.56
C GLU A 35 -11.15 -8.86 -9.78
N ILE A 36 -11.58 -7.63 -10.09
CA ILE A 36 -11.02 -6.83 -11.19
C ILE A 36 -9.55 -6.47 -10.94
N PHE A 37 -9.19 -6.13 -9.70
CA PHE A 37 -7.81 -5.80 -9.32
C PHE A 37 -6.85 -6.98 -9.51
N LEU A 38 -7.32 -8.21 -9.30
CA LEU A 38 -6.53 -9.42 -9.44
C LEU A 38 -6.59 -10.03 -10.86
N ASP A 39 -7.29 -9.40 -11.79
CA ASP A 39 -7.36 -9.81 -13.19
C ASP A 39 -6.07 -9.42 -13.95
N ASP A 40 -5.84 -10.10 -15.08
CA ASP A 40 -4.68 -9.89 -15.96
C ASP A 40 -4.81 -8.63 -16.82
N ASP A 41 -6.03 -8.06 -16.95
CA ASP A 41 -6.23 -6.79 -17.67
C ASP A 41 -5.71 -5.61 -16.87
N TYR A 42 -4.51 -5.12 -17.23
CA TYR A 42 -3.83 -4.04 -16.53
C TYR A 42 -4.68 -2.75 -16.39
N ALA A 43 -5.43 -2.37 -17.42
CA ALA A 43 -6.19 -1.11 -17.39
C ALA A 43 -7.32 -1.18 -16.35
N ASN A 44 -8.03 -2.31 -16.32
CA ASN A 44 -9.08 -2.58 -15.33
C ASN A 44 -8.50 -2.76 -13.94
N ALA A 45 -7.42 -3.55 -13.82
CA ALA A 45 -6.76 -3.81 -12.55
C ALA A 45 -6.22 -2.53 -11.90
N HIS A 46 -5.59 -1.64 -12.68
CA HIS A 46 -5.09 -0.37 -12.19
C HIS A 46 -6.21 0.58 -11.75
N TRP A 47 -7.31 0.66 -12.50
CA TRP A 47 -8.47 1.43 -12.06
C TRP A 47 -9.04 0.89 -10.75
N ALA A 48 -9.20 -0.43 -10.64
CA ALA A 48 -9.71 -1.07 -9.43
C ALA A 48 -8.77 -0.85 -8.24
N GLU A 49 -7.46 -0.91 -8.46
CA GLU A 49 -6.43 -0.57 -7.46
C GLU A 49 -6.62 0.85 -6.92
N GLN A 50 -6.78 1.85 -7.79
CA GLN A 50 -6.99 3.24 -7.36
C GLN A 50 -8.28 3.43 -6.54
N VAL A 51 -9.36 2.75 -6.94
CA VAL A 51 -10.63 2.80 -6.22
C VAL A 51 -10.49 2.10 -4.85
N LEU A 52 -9.91 0.90 -4.80
CA LEU A 52 -9.68 0.16 -3.56
C LEU A 52 -8.74 0.90 -2.61
N GLU A 53 -7.67 1.49 -3.13
CA GLU A 53 -6.75 2.33 -2.34
C GLU A 53 -7.52 3.48 -1.67
N TYR A 54 -8.44 4.12 -2.38
CA TYR A 54 -9.26 5.19 -1.83
C TYR A 54 -10.25 4.68 -0.77
N ILE A 55 -10.90 3.54 -1.01
CA ILE A 55 -11.80 2.92 -0.02
C ILE A 55 -11.02 2.56 1.26
N CYS A 56 -9.80 2.04 1.13
CA CYS A 56 -8.92 1.76 2.28
C CYS A 56 -8.60 3.02 3.06
N GLU A 57 -8.45 4.17 2.40
CA GLU A 57 -8.16 5.46 3.02
C GLU A 57 -9.37 6.02 3.79
N VAL A 58 -10.56 5.99 3.19
CA VAL A 58 -11.75 6.61 3.78
C VAL A 58 -12.49 5.70 4.77
N ASN A 59 -12.50 4.39 4.53
CA ASN A 59 -13.17 3.42 5.40
C ASN A 59 -12.53 2.02 5.29
N PRO A 60 -11.37 1.79 5.94
CA PRO A 60 -10.64 0.52 5.83
C PRO A 60 -11.43 -0.69 6.30
N LYS A 61 -12.47 -0.51 7.15
CA LYS A 61 -13.33 -1.59 7.64
C LYS A 61 -14.11 -2.31 6.52
N LEU A 62 -14.34 -1.65 5.38
CA LEU A 62 -15.02 -2.27 4.24
C LEU A 62 -14.11 -3.26 3.50
N VAL A 63 -12.80 -3.03 3.50
CA VAL A 63 -11.82 -3.83 2.75
C VAL A 63 -11.09 -4.83 3.66
N TYR A 64 -10.90 -4.51 4.94
CA TYR A 64 -10.19 -5.37 5.90
C TYR A 64 -10.65 -6.85 5.95
N PRO A 65 -11.95 -7.18 5.85
CA PRO A 65 -12.39 -8.58 5.78
C PRO A 65 -11.75 -9.37 4.62
N PHE A 66 -11.32 -8.68 3.57
CA PHE A 66 -10.70 -9.23 2.37
C PHE A 66 -9.17 -9.05 2.34
N PHE A 67 -8.53 -8.75 3.46
CA PHE A 67 -7.08 -8.49 3.55
C PHE A 67 -6.25 -9.53 2.79
N GLU A 68 -6.52 -10.82 2.99
CA GLU A 68 -5.78 -11.91 2.34
C GLU A 68 -5.95 -11.91 0.82
N PHE A 69 -7.10 -11.47 0.30
CA PHE A 69 -7.32 -11.35 -1.14
C PHE A 69 -6.60 -10.13 -1.70
N VAL A 70 -6.63 -8.99 -1.00
CA VAL A 70 -5.83 -7.81 -1.38
C VAL A 70 -4.34 -8.15 -1.41
N ALA A 71 -3.86 -8.92 -0.43
CA ALA A 71 -2.46 -9.33 -0.33
C ALA A 71 -1.97 -10.17 -1.52
N LYS A 72 -2.87 -10.87 -2.24
CA LYS A 72 -2.52 -11.57 -3.50
C LYS A 72 -2.04 -10.62 -4.59
N GLY A 73 -2.41 -9.34 -4.51
CA GLY A 73 -1.89 -8.32 -5.42
C GLY A 73 -0.36 -8.20 -5.40
N LEU A 74 0.28 -8.57 -4.29
CA LEU A 74 1.75 -8.59 -4.18
C LEU A 74 2.40 -9.61 -5.12
N ASP A 75 1.64 -10.58 -5.64
CA ASP A 75 2.10 -11.61 -6.58
C ASP A 75 1.84 -11.23 -8.05
N ASN A 76 1.35 -10.01 -8.31
CA ASN A 76 1.03 -9.55 -9.67
C ASN A 76 2.30 -9.49 -10.55
N CYS A 77 2.20 -9.95 -11.80
CA CYS A 77 3.32 -9.96 -12.74
C CYS A 77 3.74 -8.54 -13.17
N ASN A 78 2.82 -7.58 -13.07
CA ASN A 78 3.10 -6.17 -13.22
C ASN A 78 3.66 -5.60 -11.91
N GLY A 79 4.94 -5.25 -11.93
CA GLY A 79 5.64 -4.72 -10.76
C GLY A 79 4.94 -3.50 -10.13
N PHE A 80 4.39 -2.57 -10.92
CA PHE A 80 3.72 -1.38 -10.37
C PHE A 80 2.46 -1.73 -9.58
N LEU A 81 1.63 -2.66 -10.08
CA LEU A 81 0.46 -3.14 -9.34
C LEU A 81 0.88 -3.89 -8.08
N ALA A 82 1.90 -4.74 -8.18
CA ALA A 82 2.45 -5.45 -7.02
C ALA A 82 2.94 -4.48 -5.94
N TRP A 83 3.74 -3.48 -6.31
CA TRP A 83 4.27 -2.50 -5.35
C TRP A 83 3.16 -1.61 -4.78
N ASN A 84 2.19 -1.17 -5.60
CA ASN A 84 1.06 -0.36 -5.13
C ASN A 84 0.15 -1.12 -4.14
N THR A 85 0.15 -2.45 -4.16
CA THR A 85 -0.59 -3.26 -3.17
C THR A 85 -0.19 -2.91 -1.73
N TRP A 86 1.05 -2.47 -1.49
CA TRP A 86 1.49 -2.00 -0.18
C TRP A 86 0.71 -0.79 0.33
N LYS A 87 0.26 0.11 -0.55
CA LYS A 87 -0.53 1.27 -0.16
C LYS A 87 -1.88 0.85 0.43
N MET A 88 -2.52 -0.15 -0.17
CA MET A 88 -3.75 -0.73 0.36
C MET A 88 -3.50 -1.46 1.68
N ILE A 89 -2.55 -2.41 1.71
CA ILE A 89 -2.24 -3.20 2.91
C ILE A 89 -1.93 -2.29 4.10
N THR A 90 -1.10 -1.28 3.91
CA THR A 90 -0.68 -0.41 5.01
C THR A 90 -1.76 0.57 5.47
N LYS A 91 -2.73 0.91 4.61
CA LYS A 91 -3.95 1.65 5.00
C LYS A 91 -4.94 0.82 5.82
N LEU A 92 -4.86 -0.51 5.76
CA LEU A 92 -5.70 -1.40 6.58
C LEU A 92 -5.19 -1.60 8.01
N LEU A 93 -3.93 -1.24 8.29
CA LEU A 93 -3.29 -1.50 9.59
C LEU A 93 -3.96 -0.85 10.81
N PRO A 94 -4.55 0.36 10.74
CA PRO A 94 -5.30 0.93 11.86
C PRO A 94 -6.49 0.05 12.30
N THR A 95 -6.97 -0.83 11.43
CA THR A 95 -8.07 -1.76 11.70
C THR A 95 -7.61 -3.22 11.81
N ASP A 96 -6.30 -3.48 11.81
CA ASP A 96 -5.74 -4.84 11.78
C ASP A 96 -5.74 -5.52 13.16
N THR A 97 -6.94 -5.81 13.67
CA THR A 97 -7.16 -6.42 14.99
C THR A 97 -6.80 -7.90 15.04
N GLU A 98 -6.78 -8.59 13.90
CA GLU A 98 -6.41 -10.02 13.78
C GLU A 98 -4.91 -10.22 13.48
N ASN A 99 -4.13 -9.13 13.43
CA ASN A 99 -2.71 -9.12 13.11
C ASN A 99 -2.36 -9.79 11.77
N LYS A 100 -3.19 -9.60 10.74
CA LYS A 100 -3.01 -10.17 9.40
C LYS A 100 -1.74 -9.66 8.71
N PHE A 101 -1.22 -8.49 9.10
CA PHE A 101 0.07 -8.01 8.62
C PHE A 101 1.22 -9.00 8.86
N GLU A 102 1.13 -9.84 9.90
CA GLU A 102 2.13 -10.87 10.20
C GLU A 102 2.40 -11.79 9.00
N SER A 103 1.36 -12.08 8.21
CA SER A 103 1.47 -12.95 7.03
C SER A 103 2.29 -12.36 5.88
N VAL A 104 2.47 -11.03 5.84
CA VAL A 104 3.11 -10.32 4.72
C VAL A 104 4.35 -9.51 5.14
N LYS A 105 4.64 -9.39 6.44
CA LYS A 105 5.67 -8.46 6.92
C LYS A 105 7.08 -8.73 6.41
N GLU A 106 7.47 -9.99 6.23
CA GLU A 106 8.82 -10.29 5.70
C GLU A 106 8.95 -9.81 4.24
N ARG A 107 7.89 -9.96 3.43
CA ARG A 107 7.86 -9.37 2.07
C ARG A 107 7.93 -7.84 2.10
N PHE A 108 7.36 -7.21 3.12
CA PHE A 108 7.47 -5.76 3.29
C PHE A 108 8.91 -5.34 3.61
N TYR A 109 9.63 -6.12 4.42
CA TYR A 109 11.05 -5.89 4.68
C TYR A 109 11.92 -6.08 3.44
N ASP A 110 11.60 -7.06 2.62
CA ASP A 110 12.27 -7.26 1.33
C ASP A 110 12.04 -6.06 0.40
N ALA A 111 10.82 -5.51 0.36
CA ALA A 111 10.52 -4.31 -0.42
C ALA A 111 11.32 -3.07 0.07
N LEU A 112 11.51 -2.92 1.39
CA LEU A 112 12.37 -1.89 1.97
C LEU A 112 13.87 -2.12 1.70
N ALA A 113 14.27 -3.33 1.36
CA ALA A 113 15.61 -3.71 0.94
C ALA A 113 15.75 -3.80 -0.59
N SER A 114 14.72 -3.42 -1.34
CA SER A 114 14.68 -3.62 -2.79
C SER A 114 15.73 -2.78 -3.52
N LYS A 115 16.36 -3.39 -4.52
CA LYS A 115 17.25 -2.71 -5.47
C LYS A 115 16.49 -2.03 -6.61
N THR A 116 15.18 -2.21 -6.67
CA THR A 116 14.30 -1.49 -7.59
C THR A 116 13.88 -0.17 -6.94
N PRO A 117 14.23 1.01 -7.52
CA PRO A 117 13.97 2.29 -6.87
C PRO A 117 12.49 2.56 -6.60
N ALA A 118 11.61 2.16 -7.54
CA ALA A 118 10.18 2.39 -7.42
C ALA A 118 9.56 1.59 -6.27
N GLU A 119 9.92 0.30 -6.15
CA GLU A 119 9.50 -0.56 -5.05
C GLU A 119 9.99 -0.03 -3.70
N PHE A 120 11.30 0.28 -3.61
CA PHE A 120 11.90 0.85 -2.41
C PHE A 120 11.21 2.16 -1.99
N SER A 121 10.95 3.05 -2.95
CA SER A 121 10.28 4.32 -2.68
C SER A 121 8.87 4.11 -2.12
N ILE A 122 8.07 3.24 -2.75
CA ILE A 122 6.70 2.95 -2.31
C ILE A 122 6.72 2.31 -0.91
N ALA A 123 7.64 1.37 -0.67
CA ALA A 123 7.80 0.74 0.64
C ALA A 123 8.17 1.77 1.72
N CYS A 124 9.09 2.71 1.45
CA CYS A 124 9.43 3.80 2.36
C CYS A 124 8.23 4.69 2.69
N ASP A 125 7.43 5.05 1.69
CA ASP A 125 6.20 5.84 1.89
C ASP A 125 5.20 5.09 2.80
N CYS A 126 5.03 3.79 2.57
CA CYS A 126 4.14 2.92 3.33
C CYS A 126 4.66 2.61 4.75
N ALA A 127 5.97 2.62 4.96
CA ALA A 127 6.61 2.29 6.24
C ALA A 127 6.17 3.22 7.37
N VAL A 128 5.76 4.47 7.05
CA VAL A 128 5.20 5.40 8.03
C VAL A 128 3.97 4.80 8.72
N SER A 129 3.04 4.22 7.94
CA SER A 129 1.83 3.60 8.51
C SER A 129 2.16 2.35 9.32
N VAL A 130 3.10 1.52 8.84
CA VAL A 130 3.55 0.34 9.60
C VAL A 130 4.16 0.77 10.93
N PHE A 131 5.04 1.78 10.91
CA PHE A 131 5.69 2.31 12.11
C PHE A 131 4.67 2.82 13.14
N ILE A 132 3.64 3.54 12.69
CA ILE A 132 2.59 4.09 13.56
C ILE A 132 1.71 2.98 14.15
N ASN A 133 1.30 2.01 13.34
CA ASN A 133 0.27 1.04 13.73
C ASN A 133 0.81 -0.29 14.27
N LYS A 134 2.11 -0.59 14.08
CA LYS A 134 2.74 -1.85 14.49
C LYS A 134 3.98 -1.57 15.36
N ALA A 135 3.75 -1.35 16.65
CA ALA A 135 4.79 -0.97 17.62
C ALA A 135 5.97 -1.95 17.65
N ASP A 136 5.71 -3.26 17.58
CA ASP A 136 6.73 -4.30 17.64
C ASP A 136 7.68 -4.27 16.42
N GLU A 137 7.25 -3.69 15.32
CA GLU A 137 8.01 -3.64 14.07
C GLU A 137 8.88 -2.38 13.96
N GLN A 138 8.69 -1.37 14.82
CA GLN A 138 9.37 -0.07 14.74
C GLN A 138 10.90 -0.20 14.73
N LYS A 139 11.46 -1.05 15.60
CA LYS A 139 12.91 -1.24 15.69
C LYS A 139 13.47 -1.85 14.41
N LYS A 140 12.82 -2.91 13.90
CA LYS A 140 13.25 -3.62 12.68
C LYS A 140 13.18 -2.68 11.46
N LEU A 141 12.10 -1.89 11.33
CA LEU A 141 11.95 -0.88 10.29
C LEU A 141 13.08 0.16 10.31
N LEU A 142 13.38 0.72 11.49
CA LEU A 142 14.47 1.70 11.63
C LEU A 142 15.84 1.11 11.29
N ASP A 143 16.10 -0.14 11.68
CA ASP A 143 17.37 -0.81 11.40
C ASP A 143 17.55 -1.09 9.90
N ILE A 144 16.48 -1.46 9.18
CA ILE A 144 16.50 -1.64 7.72
C ILE A 144 16.72 -0.30 7.02
N LEU A 145 15.92 0.73 7.37
CA LEU A 145 15.98 2.04 6.72
C LEU A 145 17.30 2.78 6.97
N LYS A 146 17.95 2.57 8.13
CA LYS A 146 19.29 3.13 8.38
C LYS A 146 20.35 2.49 7.49
N LYS A 147 20.22 1.21 7.15
CA LYS A 147 21.15 0.52 6.25
C LYS A 147 20.87 0.84 4.78
N SER A 148 19.62 1.16 4.44
CA SER A 148 19.21 1.44 3.07
C SER A 148 19.80 2.72 2.48
N VAL A 149 20.36 3.63 3.30
CA VAL A 149 21.02 4.86 2.82
C VAL A 149 22.25 4.60 1.94
N GLU A 150 22.77 3.37 1.95
CA GLU A 150 23.85 2.90 1.10
C GLU A 150 23.35 2.09 -0.12
N HIS A 151 22.03 2.05 -0.35
CA HIS A 151 21.47 1.30 -1.47
C HIS A 151 21.99 1.82 -2.81
N LYS A 152 22.30 0.84 -3.66
CA LYS A 152 22.58 1.02 -5.06
C LYS A 152 21.38 0.50 -5.83
N PHE A 153 20.76 1.39 -6.61
CA PHE A 153 19.65 1.02 -7.46
C PHE A 153 20.15 0.77 -8.88
N TYR A 154 19.42 -0.06 -9.62
CA TYR A 154 19.82 -0.46 -10.96
C TYR A 154 18.66 -0.36 -11.95
N ILE A 155 18.98 0.00 -13.20
CA ILE A 155 18.09 -0.17 -14.36
C ILE A 155 18.77 -1.19 -15.28
N GLY A 156 18.22 -2.41 -15.33
CA GLY A 156 18.95 -3.55 -15.87
C GLY A 156 20.22 -3.80 -15.05
N ASP A 157 21.38 -3.82 -15.72
CA ASP A 157 22.68 -4.02 -15.08
C ASP A 157 23.42 -2.71 -14.75
N THR A 158 22.83 -1.56 -15.07
CA THR A 158 23.46 -0.24 -14.88
C THR A 158 23.03 0.37 -13.54
N GLU A 159 24.00 0.68 -12.68
CA GLU A 159 23.77 1.43 -11.45
C GLU A 159 23.27 2.84 -11.78
N ILE A 160 22.20 3.28 -11.11
CA ILE A 160 21.66 4.63 -11.27
C ILE A 160 22.60 5.62 -10.56
N GLU A 161 22.99 6.68 -11.26
CA GLU A 161 23.75 7.77 -10.68
C GLU A 161 23.00 8.37 -9.47
N ASN A 162 23.72 8.71 -8.41
CA ASN A 162 23.15 9.26 -7.17
C ASN A 162 22.17 8.32 -6.41
N SER A 163 22.23 7.00 -6.63
CA SER A 163 21.40 6.01 -5.91
C SER A 163 21.38 6.22 -4.39
N GLY A 164 22.55 6.44 -3.78
CA GLY A 164 22.66 6.69 -2.34
C GLY A 164 21.99 7.99 -1.89
N GLU A 165 21.97 9.03 -2.72
CA GLU A 165 21.27 10.28 -2.41
C GLU A 165 19.75 10.07 -2.47
N ILE A 166 19.26 9.39 -3.50
CA ILE A 166 17.83 9.02 -3.63
C ILE A 166 17.38 8.22 -2.40
N ALA A 167 18.18 7.24 -1.99
CA ALA A 167 17.87 6.42 -0.82
C ALA A 167 17.84 7.26 0.48
N LYS A 168 18.84 8.13 0.66
CA LYS A 168 18.91 9.05 1.81
C LYS A 168 17.70 9.98 1.87
N GLU A 169 17.30 10.58 0.75
CA GLU A 169 16.14 11.47 0.69
C GLU A 169 14.85 10.74 1.11
N LYS A 170 14.64 9.51 0.64
CA LYS A 170 13.47 8.72 1.01
C LYS A 170 13.45 8.34 2.48
N VAL A 171 14.59 7.94 3.04
CA VAL A 171 14.73 7.64 4.47
C VAL A 171 14.49 8.91 5.31
N GLN A 172 15.02 10.05 4.87
CA GLN A 172 14.85 11.33 5.55
C GLN A 172 13.37 11.76 5.57
N LEU A 173 12.66 11.66 4.45
CA LEU A 173 11.22 11.93 4.37
C LEU A 173 10.41 11.03 5.31
N PHE A 174 10.78 9.74 5.41
CA PHE A 174 10.17 8.83 6.39
C PHE A 174 10.39 9.33 7.83
N LEU A 175 11.63 9.68 8.19
CA LEU A 175 11.97 10.18 9.54
C LEU A 175 11.20 11.47 9.88
N GLU A 176 11.12 12.41 8.95
CA GLU A 176 10.36 13.65 9.12
C GLU A 176 8.88 13.39 9.35
N ARG A 177 8.27 12.47 8.59
CA ARG A 177 6.85 12.11 8.75
C ARG A 177 6.57 11.48 10.10
N ILE A 178 7.40 10.56 10.59
CA ILE A 178 7.18 9.94 11.92
C ILE A 178 7.41 10.94 13.06
N MET A 179 8.37 11.87 12.93
CA MET A 179 8.58 12.93 13.93
C MET A 179 7.37 13.88 13.98
N ASN A 180 6.90 14.34 12.83
CA ASN A 180 5.72 15.20 12.74
C ASN A 180 4.47 14.54 13.31
N TYR A 181 4.31 13.23 13.14
CA TYR A 181 3.22 12.47 13.74
C TYR A 181 3.31 12.48 15.28
N LYS A 182 4.47 12.19 15.85
CA LYS A 182 4.68 12.21 17.31
C LYS A 182 4.38 13.59 17.91
N THR A 183 4.91 14.65 17.31
CA THR A 183 4.65 16.02 17.78
C THR A 183 3.17 16.38 17.74
N LYS A 184 2.42 15.95 16.70
CA LYS A 184 0.97 16.16 16.63
C LYS A 184 0.21 15.35 17.69
N ALA A 185 0.63 14.12 17.95
CA ALA A 185 0.02 13.28 18.98
C ALA A 185 0.22 13.89 20.38
N GLU A 186 1.41 14.41 20.68
CA GLU A 186 1.74 15.05 21.96
C GLU A 186 0.97 16.36 22.17
N ASN A 187 0.76 17.17 21.13
CA ASN A 187 0.03 18.44 21.23
C ASN A 187 -1.50 18.31 21.27
N ASN A 188 -2.03 17.13 20.95
CA ASN A 188 -3.46 16.82 20.97
C ASN A 188 -3.89 16.03 22.23
N CYS A 189 -2.98 15.79 23.16
CA CYS A 189 -3.22 15.22 24.49
C CYS A 189 -3.12 16.30 25.57
#